data_AF-A0A3N5JX33-F1
#
_entry.id   AF-A0A3N5JX33-F1
#
_cell.length_a   1.000
_cell.length_b   1.000
_cell.length_c   1.000
_cell.angle_alpha   90.00
_cell.angle_beta   90.00
_cell.angle_gamma   90.00
#
_symmetry.space_group_name_H-M   'P 1'
#
loop_
_entity.id
_entity.type
_entity.pdbx_description
1 polymer ?
#
loop_
_entity_poly.entity_id
_entity_poly.type
_entity_poly.pdbx_seq_one_letter_code
_entity_poly.pdbx_strand_id
1 'polypeptide(L)'
;MCSRWMFILCSMVIVLPVHGQTSDETKIKLAAVAQSVLSSGIFQLKEERKEPAVNSYVNVPLKKLKHLVSPYNDWRYWNGVLNIAMMDLGRVMENSAYVDFAKRNIAFGFEVAPEFEKDYNGEGKWNYPFGQFFLMEELDDCGAMGASVIEAYRISPTPSYKT
;
A
#
# COMPACT_ATOMS: atom_id res chain seq x y z
N MET A 1 -73.37 -28.75 -18.14
CA MET A 1 -72.50 -29.14 -17.01
C MET A 1 -71.13 -29.54 -17.56
N CYS A 2 -70.08 -29.34 -16.76
CA CYS A 2 -68.67 -29.71 -16.97
C CYS A 2 -67.68 -28.62 -17.46
N SER A 3 -67.24 -27.83 -16.47
CA SER A 3 -65.87 -27.40 -16.14
C SER A 3 -64.93 -26.81 -17.21
N ARG A 4 -64.81 -25.47 -17.21
CA ARG A 4 -63.64 -24.72 -17.70
C ARG A 4 -62.53 -24.78 -16.66
N TRP A 5 -61.49 -25.57 -16.91
CA TRP A 5 -60.25 -25.54 -16.13
C TRP A 5 -59.44 -24.30 -16.53
N MET A 6 -59.45 -23.28 -15.67
CA MET A 6 -58.60 -22.10 -15.79
C MET A 6 -57.35 -22.33 -14.95
N PHE A 7 -56.26 -22.79 -15.57
CA PHE A 7 -54.94 -22.84 -14.93
C PHE A 7 -54.42 -21.41 -14.76
N ILE A 8 -54.62 -20.83 -13.58
CA ILE A 8 -53.92 -19.61 -13.16
C ILE A 8 -52.56 -20.04 -12.64
N LEU A 9 -51.54 -19.94 -13.49
CA LEU A 9 -50.14 -20.07 -13.08
C LEU A 9 -49.77 -18.79 -12.30
N CYS A 10 -49.84 -18.86 -10.98
CA CYS A 10 -49.43 -17.78 -10.09
C CYS A 10 -47.89 -17.78 -10.03
N SER A 11 -47.25 -16.99 -10.89
CA SER A 11 -45.80 -16.75 -10.82
C SER A 11 -45.49 -15.95 -9.55
N MET A 12 -45.14 -16.65 -8.47
CA MET A 12 -44.55 -16.04 -7.27
C MET A 12 -43.17 -15.52 -7.64
N VAL A 13 -43.08 -14.22 -7.93
CA VAL A 13 -41.80 -13.52 -8.06
C VAL A 13 -41.20 -13.44 -6.65
N ILE A 14 -40.20 -14.28 -6.41
CA ILE A 14 -39.36 -14.18 -5.21
C ILE A 14 -38.50 -12.93 -5.37
N VAL A 15 -38.92 -11.84 -4.72
CA VAL A 15 -38.09 -10.63 -4.58
C VAL A 15 -37.07 -10.92 -3.48
N LEU A 16 -35.88 -11.38 -3.87
CA LEU A 16 -34.75 -11.43 -2.95
C LEU A 16 -34.40 -9.97 -2.55
N PRO A 17 -34.24 -9.66 -1.25
CA PRO A 17 -33.80 -8.33 -0.85
C PRO A 17 -32.35 -8.15 -1.30
N VAL A 18 -32.17 -7.37 -2.37
CA VAL A 18 -30.87 -6.83 -2.77
C VAL A 18 -30.45 -5.87 -1.66
N HIS A 19 -29.61 -6.36 -0.74
CA HIS A 19 -28.95 -5.49 0.24
C HIS A 19 -27.88 -4.70 -0.50
N GLY A 20 -28.26 -3.53 -1.01
CA GLY A 20 -27.28 -2.58 -1.54
C GLY A 20 -26.33 -2.16 -0.42
N GLN A 21 -25.02 -2.25 -0.66
CA GLN A 21 -24.03 -1.72 0.29
C GLN A 21 -24.31 -0.23 0.50
N THR A 22 -24.52 0.17 1.75
CA THR A 22 -24.60 1.59 2.09
C THR A 22 -23.20 2.19 2.05
N SER A 23 -23.09 3.44 1.63
CA SER A 23 -21.80 4.14 1.58
C SER A 23 -21.08 4.14 2.93
N ASP A 24 -21.84 4.18 4.03
CA ASP A 24 -21.29 4.28 5.38
C ASP A 24 -20.68 2.97 5.85
N GLU A 25 -21.31 1.83 5.54
CA GLU A 25 -20.74 0.51 5.85
C GLU A 25 -19.43 0.30 5.08
N THR A 26 -19.40 0.66 3.79
CA THR A 26 -18.18 0.60 2.97
C THR A 26 -17.08 1.50 3.55
N LYS A 27 -17.43 2.71 3.96
CA LYS A 27 -16.47 3.64 4.56
C LYS A 27 -15.86 3.10 5.85
N ILE A 28 -16.66 2.50 6.72
CA ILE A 28 -16.19 1.88 7.97
C ILE A 28 -15.20 0.75 7.68
N LYS A 29 -15.51 -0.12 6.72
CA LYS A 29 -14.63 -1.24 6.34
C LYS A 29 -13.30 -0.75 5.75
N LEU A 30 -13.35 0.24 4.85
CA LEU A 30 -12.14 0.85 4.28
C LEU A 30 -11.28 1.53 5.36
N ALA A 31 -11.90 2.25 6.30
CA ALA A 31 -11.19 2.87 7.41
C ALA A 31 -10.51 1.82 8.31
N ALA A 32 -11.15 0.68 8.56
CA ALA A 32 -10.57 -0.41 9.34
C ALA A 32 -9.34 -1.03 8.65
N VAL A 33 -9.41 -1.26 7.33
CA VAL A 33 -8.27 -1.75 6.54
C VAL A 33 -7.13 -0.72 6.55
N ALA A 34 -7.42 0.55 6.30
CA ALA A 34 -6.43 1.62 6.33
C ALA A 34 -5.76 1.74 7.71
N GLN A 35 -6.54 1.62 8.79
CA GLN A 35 -6.01 1.65 10.14
C GLN A 35 -5.08 0.47 10.43
N SER A 36 -5.40 -0.72 9.92
CA SER A 36 -4.51 -1.89 10.02
C SER A 36 -3.20 -1.65 9.28
N VAL A 37 -3.24 -1.06 8.08
CA VAL A 37 -2.05 -0.64 7.32
C VAL A 37 -1.21 0.35 8.13
N LEU A 38 -1.81 1.42 8.67
CA LEU A 38 -1.10 2.41 9.48
C LEU A 38 -0.41 1.77 10.70
N SER A 39 -1.07 0.83 11.37
CA SER A 39 -0.50 0.14 12.54
C SER A 39 0.65 -0.82 12.20
N SER A 40 0.69 -1.35 10.97
CA SER A 40 1.66 -2.35 10.52
C SER A 40 2.77 -1.75 9.66
N GLY A 41 2.56 -0.57 9.10
CA GLY A 41 3.49 0.20 8.26
C GLY A 41 4.55 0.93 9.08
N ILE A 42 5.24 0.19 9.96
CA ILE A 42 6.25 0.73 10.86
C ILE A 42 7.52 0.98 10.04
N PHE A 43 7.82 2.24 9.73
CA PHE A 43 9.07 2.67 9.08
C PHE A 43 10.26 2.47 10.02
N GLN A 44 10.70 1.22 10.17
CA GLN A 44 11.86 0.77 10.95
C GLN A 44 12.66 -0.33 10.18
N LEU A 45 13.97 -0.38 10.40
CA LEU A 45 14.91 -1.38 9.92
C LEU A 45 15.45 -2.05 11.18
N LYS A 46 15.86 -3.30 11.07
CA LYS A 46 16.44 -4.09 12.15
C LYS A 46 17.89 -4.43 11.83
N GLU A 47 18.70 -4.48 12.88
CA GLU A 47 20.02 -5.09 12.84
C GLU A 47 19.90 -6.61 12.64
N GLU A 48 20.98 -7.25 12.22
CA GLU A 48 21.00 -8.67 11.87
C GLU A 48 20.60 -9.54 13.08
N ARG A 49 19.68 -10.49 12.84
CA ARG A 49 19.06 -11.47 13.75
C ARG A 49 19.71 -11.58 15.15
N LYS A 50 19.39 -10.68 16.08
CA LYS A 50 19.46 -10.90 17.55
C LYS A 50 18.98 -9.75 18.43
N GLU A 51 18.69 -8.57 17.90
CA GLU A 51 18.35 -7.41 18.74
C GLU A 51 16.93 -6.85 18.49
N PRO A 52 16.28 -6.27 19.53
CA PRO A 52 14.96 -5.69 19.41
C PRO A 52 14.94 -4.52 18.42
N ALA A 53 13.78 -4.30 17.78
CA ALA A 53 13.58 -3.23 16.81
C ALA A 53 13.94 -1.86 17.42
N VAL A 54 14.81 -1.09 16.75
CA VAL A 54 15.15 0.25 17.19
C VAL A 54 14.11 1.23 16.66
N ASN A 55 13.48 1.97 17.58
CA ASN A 55 12.33 2.84 17.28
C ASN A 55 12.64 4.09 16.44
N SER A 56 13.90 4.32 16.10
CA SER A 56 14.35 5.52 15.38
C SER A 56 15.67 5.24 14.65
N TYR A 57 15.65 5.41 13.34
CA TYR A 57 16.85 5.39 12.49
C TYR A 57 17.79 6.54 12.72
N VAL A 58 17.30 7.59 13.36
CA VAL A 58 17.99 8.89 13.40
C VAL A 58 19.37 8.77 14.05
N ASN A 59 19.64 7.70 14.80
CA ASN A 59 20.90 7.50 15.51
C ASN A 59 21.57 6.12 15.31
N VAL A 60 21.12 5.29 14.36
CA VAL A 60 21.81 4.03 14.04
C VAL A 60 22.50 4.16 12.69
N PRO A 61 23.82 3.89 12.58
CA PRO A 61 24.48 3.87 11.29
C PRO A 61 23.76 2.89 10.36
N LEU A 62 23.22 3.39 9.23
CA LEU A 62 22.45 2.61 8.26
C LEU A 62 23.19 1.32 7.82
N LYS A 63 24.53 1.36 7.83
CA LYS A 63 25.43 0.22 7.60
C LYS A 63 25.21 -1.02 8.49
N LYS A 64 24.55 -0.91 9.65
CA LYS A 64 24.24 -2.04 10.53
C LYS A 64 22.85 -2.65 10.33
N LEU A 65 21.99 -1.96 9.57
CA LEU A 65 20.57 -2.27 9.44
C LEU A 65 20.32 -2.99 8.11
N LYS A 66 20.11 -4.31 8.16
CA LYS A 66 20.05 -5.16 6.95
C LYS A 66 18.64 -5.62 6.55
N HIS A 67 17.63 -5.37 7.39
CA HIS A 67 16.27 -5.88 7.15
C HIS A 67 15.20 -4.84 7.44
N LEU A 68 14.17 -4.81 6.60
CA LEU A 68 12.95 -4.04 6.83
C LEU A 68 12.11 -4.66 7.94
N VAL A 69 11.55 -3.85 8.83
CA VAL A 69 10.61 -4.32 9.87
C VAL A 69 9.26 -4.68 9.27
N SER A 70 8.84 -3.96 8.23
CA SER A 70 7.56 -4.13 7.59
C SER A 70 7.73 -4.25 6.07
N PRO A 71 7.10 -5.24 5.42
CA PRO A 71 7.10 -5.35 3.96
C PRO A 71 6.38 -4.18 3.29
N TYR A 72 5.56 -3.42 4.03
CA TYR A 72 4.93 -2.22 3.51
C TYR A 72 5.93 -1.13 3.14
N ASN A 73 7.16 -1.17 3.66
CA ASN A 73 8.15 -0.11 3.45
C ASN A 73 9.17 -0.44 2.35
N ASP A 74 9.05 -1.62 1.74
CA ASP A 74 9.92 -2.00 0.62
C ASP A 74 9.46 -1.32 -0.67
N TRP A 75 10.37 -1.16 -1.63
CA TRP A 75 10.01 -0.68 -2.96
C TRP A 75 9.46 -1.83 -3.80
N ARG A 76 8.13 -1.96 -3.83
CA ARG A 76 7.41 -3.07 -4.48
C ARG A 76 6.15 -2.55 -5.13
N TYR A 77 5.75 -3.17 -6.25
CA TYR A 77 4.57 -2.73 -7.00
C TYR A 77 3.31 -2.59 -6.12
N TRP A 78 3.08 -3.53 -5.19
CA TRP A 78 1.88 -3.50 -4.33
C TRP A 78 1.90 -2.33 -3.34
N ASN A 79 3.08 -1.88 -2.92
CA ASN A 79 3.19 -0.69 -2.08
C ASN A 79 2.90 0.57 -2.90
N GLY A 80 3.21 0.57 -4.20
CA GLY A 80 2.80 1.64 -5.12
C GLY A 80 1.28 1.73 -5.27
N VAL A 81 0.62 0.57 -5.46
CA VAL A 81 -0.85 0.46 -5.48
C VAL A 81 -1.45 0.94 -4.15
N LEU A 82 -0.88 0.48 -3.02
CA LEU A 82 -1.31 0.86 -1.68
C LEU A 82 -1.17 2.37 -1.46
N ASN A 83 -0.07 2.99 -1.88
CA ASN A 83 0.17 4.42 -1.74
C ASN A 83 -0.90 5.23 -2.49
N ILE A 84 -1.20 4.87 -3.74
CA ILE A 84 -2.25 5.53 -4.53
C ILE A 84 -3.61 5.38 -3.83
N ALA A 85 -3.95 4.16 -3.39
CA ALA A 85 -5.20 3.90 -2.69
C ALA A 85 -5.33 4.69 -1.37
N MET A 86 -4.24 4.81 -0.60
CA MET A 86 -4.23 5.56 0.66
C MET A 86 -4.34 7.08 0.42
N MET A 87 -3.72 7.61 -0.63
CA MET A 87 -3.87 9.01 -1.01
C MET A 87 -5.31 9.35 -1.45
N ASP A 88 -5.92 8.50 -2.27
CA ASP A 88 -7.30 8.68 -2.71
C ASP A 88 -8.29 8.51 -1.56
N LEU A 89 -8.08 7.50 -0.70
CA LEU A 89 -8.91 7.30 0.48
C LEU A 89 -8.81 8.49 1.45
N GLY A 90 -7.61 9.01 1.68
CA GLY A 90 -7.40 10.20 2.51
C GLY A 90 -8.14 11.43 1.99
N ARG A 91 -8.22 11.60 0.67
CA ARG A 91 -8.99 12.67 0.02
C ARG A 91 -10.50 12.48 0.21
N VAL A 92 -11.01 11.27 -0.01
CA VAL A 92 -12.45 10.96 0.11
C VAL A 92 -12.95 11.01 1.56
N MET A 93 -12.09 10.64 2.50
CA MET A 93 -12.40 10.57 3.94
C MET A 93 -11.97 11.82 4.71
N GLU A 94 -11.32 12.77 4.04
CA GLU A 94 -10.71 13.96 4.66
C GLU A 94 -9.75 13.61 5.82
N ASN A 95 -8.99 12.52 5.66
CA ASN A 95 -8.04 12.03 6.66
C ASN A 95 -6.61 12.13 6.13
N SER A 96 -5.86 13.13 6.61
CA SER A 96 -4.48 13.38 6.17
C SER A 96 -3.53 12.24 6.53
N ALA A 97 -3.79 11.47 7.60
CA ALA A 97 -2.91 10.40 8.03
C ALA A 97 -2.71 9.32 6.94
N TYR A 98 -3.71 9.10 6.09
CA TYR A 98 -3.58 8.15 4.97
C TYR A 98 -2.67 8.70 3.85
N VAL A 99 -2.80 9.99 3.55
CA VAL A 99 -1.93 10.68 2.59
C VAL A 99 -0.49 10.73 3.13
N ASP A 100 -0.33 11.05 4.42
CA ASP A 100 0.96 11.16 5.08
C ASP A 100 1.68 9.82 5.13
N PHE A 101 0.96 8.70 5.33
CA PHE A 101 1.52 7.37 5.21
C PHE A 101 2.13 7.11 3.83
N ALA A 102 1.37 7.37 2.76
CA ALA A 102 1.83 7.15 1.40
C ALA A 102 3.06 8.03 1.06
N LYS A 103 3.03 9.30 1.48
CA LYS A 103 4.18 10.21 1.31
C LYS A 103 5.41 9.72 2.08
N ARG A 104 5.23 9.26 3.33
CA ARG A 104 6.33 8.73 4.13
C ARG A 104 6.90 7.46 3.51
N ASN A 105 6.05 6.60 2.95
CA ASN A 105 6.45 5.39 2.25
C ASN A 105 7.40 5.67 1.09
N ILE A 106 7.00 6.60 0.22
CA ILE A 106 7.81 7.03 -0.91
C ILE A 106 9.12 7.66 -0.42
N ALA A 107 9.03 8.62 0.51
CA ALA A 107 10.21 9.30 1.05
C ALA A 107 11.20 8.32 1.69
N PHE A 108 10.71 7.29 2.37
CA PHE A 108 11.54 6.27 2.98
C PHE A 108 12.35 5.47 1.94
N GLY A 109 11.74 5.13 0.80
CA GLY A 109 12.46 4.50 -0.31
C GLY A 109 13.61 5.35 -0.83
N PHE A 110 13.36 6.63 -1.13
CA PHE A 110 14.40 7.57 -1.59
C PHE A 110 15.50 7.81 -0.54
N GLU A 111 15.15 7.79 0.75
CA GLU A 111 16.08 7.99 1.87
C GLU A 111 17.02 6.78 2.05
N VAL A 112 16.50 5.57 1.91
CA VAL A 112 17.19 4.35 2.38
C VAL A 112 17.75 3.50 1.23
N ALA A 113 17.10 3.45 0.08
CA ALA A 113 17.55 2.63 -1.05
C ALA A 113 19.02 2.87 -1.45
N PRO A 114 19.56 4.11 -1.46
CA PRO A 114 20.96 4.35 -1.81
C PRO A 114 21.97 3.69 -0.86
N GLU A 115 21.62 3.46 0.40
CA GLU A 115 22.51 2.74 1.32
C GLU A 115 22.50 1.23 1.06
N PHE A 116 21.35 0.67 0.69
CA PHE A 116 21.25 -0.73 0.28
C PHE A 116 21.96 -0.99 -1.05
N GLU A 117 21.89 -0.04 -1.99
CA GLU A 117 22.58 -0.17 -3.28
C GLU A 117 24.12 -0.28 -3.13
N LYS A 118 24.72 0.43 -2.17
CA LYS A 118 26.18 0.40 -1.93
C LYS A 118 26.69 -0.99 -1.51
N ASP A 119 25.89 -1.74 -0.79
CA ASP A 119 26.24 -3.05 -0.24
C ASP A 119 25.68 -4.21 -1.11
N TYR A 120 25.03 -3.89 -2.23
CA TYR A 120 24.47 -4.89 -3.15
C TYR A 120 25.58 -5.69 -3.85
N ASN A 121 25.44 -7.02 -3.88
CA ASN A 121 26.46 -7.93 -4.42
C ASN A 121 25.84 -9.07 -5.26
N GLY A 122 24.84 -8.74 -6.07
CA GLY A 122 24.25 -9.68 -7.04
C GLY A 122 23.12 -10.56 -6.49
N GLU A 123 22.54 -10.20 -5.34
CA GLU A 123 21.34 -10.85 -4.83
C GLU A 123 20.14 -10.66 -5.77
N GLY A 124 19.21 -11.61 -5.79
CA GLY A 124 17.98 -11.44 -6.57
C GLY A 124 17.13 -10.28 -6.05
N LYS A 125 16.58 -9.45 -6.95
CA LYS A 125 15.77 -8.26 -6.62
C LYS A 125 14.59 -8.51 -5.69
N TRP A 126 14.07 -9.74 -5.66
CA TRP A 126 12.99 -10.19 -4.77
C TRP A 126 13.42 -10.49 -3.34
N ASN A 127 14.70 -10.81 -3.15
CA ASN A 127 15.26 -11.22 -1.86
C ASN A 127 16.08 -10.13 -1.18
N TYR A 128 16.35 -9.03 -1.89
CA TYR A 128 17.12 -7.90 -1.39
C TYR A 128 16.22 -6.68 -1.16
N PRO A 129 16.27 -6.03 0.02
CA PRO A 129 15.51 -4.81 0.29
C PRO A 129 15.84 -3.74 -0.74
N PHE A 130 14.80 -3.08 -1.26
CA PHE A 130 14.93 -2.07 -2.31
C PHE A 130 15.59 -2.57 -3.61
N GLY A 131 15.79 -3.87 -3.81
CA GLY A 131 16.41 -4.38 -5.04
C GLY A 131 15.68 -3.93 -6.30
N GLN A 132 14.34 -3.85 -6.26
CA GLN A 132 13.55 -3.32 -7.36
C GLN A 132 13.71 -1.80 -7.57
N PHE A 133 14.09 -1.05 -6.54
CA PHE A 133 14.35 0.39 -6.66
C PHE A 133 15.51 0.67 -7.61
N PHE A 134 16.64 -0.02 -7.43
CA PHE A 134 17.88 0.29 -8.13
C PHE A 134 18.23 -0.67 -9.28
N LEU A 135 17.65 -1.88 -9.34
CA LEU A 135 17.85 -2.79 -10.47
C LEU A 135 16.94 -2.47 -11.67
N MET A 136 15.67 -2.10 -11.42
CA MET A 136 14.70 -1.65 -12.42
C MET A 136 14.66 -2.50 -13.72
N GLU A 137 14.50 -3.81 -13.60
CA GLU A 137 14.57 -4.74 -14.74
C GLU A 137 13.19 -5.00 -15.37
N GLU A 138 12.10 -4.84 -14.61
CA GLU A 138 10.73 -5.12 -15.05
C GLU A 138 9.78 -3.96 -14.75
N LEU A 139 8.63 -3.93 -15.42
CA LEU A 139 7.60 -2.92 -15.17
C LEU A 139 7.07 -2.92 -13.74
N ASP A 140 7.05 -4.08 -13.07
CA ASP A 140 6.64 -4.18 -11.67
C ASP A 140 7.62 -3.48 -10.73
N ASP A 141 8.87 -3.28 -11.15
CA ASP A 141 9.88 -2.60 -10.35
C ASP A 141 9.64 -1.08 -10.28
N CYS A 142 8.99 -0.50 -11.31
CA CYS A 142 8.88 0.96 -11.46
C CYS A 142 7.45 1.48 -11.70
N GLY A 143 6.53 0.68 -12.22
CA GLY A 143 5.23 1.14 -12.71
C GLY A 143 4.34 1.73 -11.62
N ALA A 144 3.87 0.90 -10.69
CA ALA A 144 2.97 1.35 -9.62
C ALA A 144 3.67 2.27 -8.61
N MET A 145 4.95 2.00 -8.28
CA MET A 145 5.72 2.88 -7.40
C MET A 145 5.95 4.25 -8.05
N GLY A 146 6.39 4.30 -9.31
CA GLY A 146 6.58 5.54 -10.06
C GLY A 146 5.28 6.33 -10.22
N ALA A 147 4.16 5.66 -10.51
CA ALA A 147 2.84 6.31 -10.50
C ALA A 147 2.49 6.92 -9.14
N SER A 148 2.81 6.23 -8.04
CA SER A 148 2.61 6.77 -6.69
C SER A 148 3.50 7.99 -6.39
N VAL A 149 4.74 8.00 -6.90
CA VAL A 149 5.66 9.16 -6.81
C VAL A 149 5.07 10.37 -7.54
N ILE A 150 4.55 10.17 -8.75
CA ILE A 150 3.91 11.24 -9.54
C ILE A 150 2.71 11.81 -8.80
N GLU A 151 1.85 10.96 -8.24
CA GLU A 151 0.67 11.41 -7.50
C GLU A 151 1.06 12.16 -6.21
N ALA A 152 2.04 11.65 -5.46
CA ALA A 152 2.57 12.34 -4.29
C ALA A 152 3.19 13.70 -4.66
N TYR A 153 3.92 13.79 -5.77
CA TYR A 153 4.48 15.03 -6.29
C TYR A 153 3.40 16.05 -6.65
N ARG A 154 2.29 15.58 -7.24
CA ARG A 154 1.13 16.44 -7.57
C ARG A 154 0.48 17.04 -6.33
N ILE A 155 0.42 16.29 -5.23
CA ILE A 155 -0.12 16.75 -3.95
C ILE A 155 0.87 17.68 -3.23
N SER A 156 2.15 17.32 -3.20
CA SER A 156 3.20 18.01 -2.46
C SER A 156 4.51 17.99 -3.26
N PRO A 157 4.76 19.01 -4.09
CA PRO A 157 5.93 19.06 -4.95
C PRO A 157 7.23 18.90 -4.16
N THR A 158 7.96 17.82 -4.44
CA THR A 158 9.21 17.47 -3.76
C THR A 158 10.32 17.38 -4.80
N PRO A 159 11.34 18.27 -4.78
CA PRO A 159 12.36 18.31 -5.84
C PRO A 159 13.13 17.02 -6.05
N SER A 160 13.40 16.26 -4.99
CA SER A 160 14.14 15.00 -5.04
C SER A 160 13.43 13.86 -5.78
N TYR A 161 12.16 14.03 -6.15
CA TYR A 161 11.40 13.04 -6.93
C TYR A 161 11.55 13.22 -8.45
N LYS A 162 12.33 14.21 -8.91
CA LYS A 162 12.54 14.53 -10.34
C LYS A 162 13.86 14.01 -10.91
N THR A 163 14.73 13.50 -10.05
CA THR A 163 16.13 13.13 -10.32
C THR A 163 16.28 11.63 -10.19
#